data_AF-A0A9C9K9V3-F1
#
_entry.id   AF-A0A9C9K9V3-F1
#
_cell.length_a   1.000
_cell.length_b   1.000
_cell.length_c   1.000
_cell.angle_alpha   90.00
_cell.angle_beta   90.00
_cell.angle_gamma   90.00
#
_symmetry.space_group_name_H-M   'P 1'
#
loop_
_entity.id
_entity.type
_entity.pdbx_description
1 polymer ?
#
loop_
_entity_poly.entity_id
_entity_poly.type
_entity_poly.pdbx_seq_one_letter_code
_entity_poly.pdbx_strand_id
1 'polypeptide(L)'
;MNRAILPGVWQQCLKSLAVFLMYLLHSQLAFAAGGCGSASLPFGAVDSVSSSREGQFRIGSVTKYTDFDNFREGADAVTNPGGNRAIITESTLFVDVGLSKRWVVTALVPYIKKKQQTNRFGKRIANGIGDITLLGSYDAISSFSGGGEHSLSAQSLILGLGLKIPTGSIDEPGEKGVSLLPPAFQVGSGAFDLVPTVSYYKNVGAIALLGGVVWRIPLEKNKRGYRFGQELELNVGGECTLRAWNNNVTLMLSASYLYAQYDTDSEFILPARVRNGTKVLNTGGEFVDLVPGMRIRLSHRIGIEATVALPIYENWNGDRARNVGQVAPDWSTQIVLVYNFSRTKKELTRNSPPATIQRGLTRGNLQ
;
A
#
# COMPACT_ATOMS: atom_id res chain seq x y z
N MET A 1 -37.41 29.62 -9.91
CA MET A 1 -36.20 29.07 -9.24
C MET A 1 -35.79 27.77 -9.93
N ASN A 2 -34.71 27.12 -9.50
CA ASN A 2 -34.15 25.87 -10.05
C ASN A 2 -33.60 25.96 -11.50
N ARG A 3 -32.29 26.21 -11.63
CA ARG A 3 -31.49 25.76 -12.78
C ARG A 3 -30.68 24.54 -12.36
N ALA A 4 -30.81 23.43 -13.08
CA ALA A 4 -30.00 22.25 -12.86
C ALA A 4 -28.59 22.46 -13.45
N ILE A 5 -27.55 22.36 -12.62
CA ILE A 5 -26.14 22.37 -13.02
C ILE A 5 -25.53 21.06 -12.50
N LEU A 6 -25.29 20.07 -13.38
CA LEU A 6 -24.39 18.93 -13.11
C LEU A 6 -24.03 17.95 -14.27
N PRO A 7 -24.58 17.98 -15.51
CA PRO A 7 -24.32 16.88 -16.46
C PRO A 7 -22.88 16.86 -17.02
N GLY A 8 -22.24 18.02 -17.16
CA GLY A 8 -20.93 18.11 -17.81
C GLY A 8 -19.78 17.44 -17.04
N VAL A 9 -19.75 17.58 -15.71
CA VAL A 9 -18.65 17.04 -14.88
C VAL A 9 -18.59 15.52 -14.94
N TRP A 10 -19.75 14.85 -14.86
CA TRP A 10 -19.87 13.40 -15.00
C TRP A 10 -19.37 12.92 -16.36
N GLN A 11 -19.73 13.60 -17.46
CA GLN A 11 -19.24 13.26 -18.80
C GLN A 11 -17.72 13.46 -18.95
N GLN A 12 -17.15 14.48 -18.29
CA GLN A 12 -15.70 14.72 -18.29
C GLN A 12 -14.97 13.56 -17.59
N CYS A 13 -15.42 13.16 -16.40
CA CYS A 13 -14.83 12.06 -15.63
C CYS A 13 -14.95 10.72 -16.35
N LEU A 14 -16.13 10.39 -16.90
CA LEU A 14 -16.34 9.14 -17.65
C LEU A 14 -15.44 9.04 -18.88
N LYS A 15 -15.25 10.14 -19.63
CA LYS A 15 -14.35 10.17 -20.79
C LYS A 15 -12.89 9.96 -20.39
N SER A 16 -12.43 10.61 -19.31
CA SER A 16 -11.07 10.41 -18.80
C SER A 16 -10.81 8.97 -18.34
N LEU A 17 -11.76 8.39 -17.60
CA LEU A 17 -11.67 7.01 -17.13
C LEU A 17 -11.69 5.99 -18.28
N ALA A 18 -12.55 6.20 -19.29
CA ALA A 18 -12.64 5.32 -20.46
C ALA A 18 -11.39 5.35 -21.34
N VAL A 19 -10.76 6.53 -21.51
CA VAL A 19 -9.47 6.64 -22.24
C VAL A 19 -8.35 5.92 -21.49
N PHE A 20 -8.30 6.02 -20.16
CA PHE A 20 -7.32 5.30 -19.35
C PHE A 20 -7.51 3.77 -19.43
N LEU A 21 -8.77 3.29 -19.33
CA LEU A 21 -9.11 1.88 -19.46
C LEU A 21 -8.79 1.29 -20.84
N MET A 22 -9.00 2.04 -21.94
CA MET A 22 -8.71 1.54 -23.30
C MET A 22 -7.21 1.28 -23.55
N TYR A 23 -6.31 2.00 -22.86
CA TYR A 23 -4.87 1.74 -22.94
C TYR A 23 -4.41 0.49 -22.18
N LEU A 24 -5.18 0.03 -21.19
CA LEU A 24 -4.85 -1.17 -20.39
C LEU A 24 -5.23 -2.49 -21.10
N LEU A 25 -6.11 -2.44 -22.12
CA LEU A 25 -6.70 -3.64 -22.76
C LEU A 25 -5.84 -4.27 -23.88
N HIS A 26 -4.55 -3.92 -24.00
CA HIS A 26 -3.73 -4.21 -25.19
C HIS A 26 -2.46 -5.06 -24.95
N SER A 27 -2.40 -5.86 -23.88
CA SER A 27 -1.33 -6.85 -23.64
C SER A 27 -1.87 -8.21 -23.19
N GLN A 28 -1.21 -9.32 -23.56
CA GLN A 28 -1.61 -10.70 -23.22
C GLN A 28 -0.41 -11.59 -22.81
N LEU A 29 -0.73 -12.75 -22.20
CA LEU A 29 0.08 -13.98 -22.03
C LEU A 29 1.07 -14.12 -20.83
N ALA A 30 0.54 -14.53 -19.67
CA ALA A 30 0.76 -15.84 -19.00
C ALA A 30 2.12 -16.25 -18.32
N PHE A 31 2.04 -16.54 -17.00
CA PHE A 31 2.67 -17.61 -16.15
C PHE A 31 4.16 -17.41 -15.64
N ALA A 32 4.74 -17.61 -14.40
CA ALA A 32 4.41 -18.15 -13.02
C ALA A 32 5.68 -17.99 -11.96
N ALA A 33 6.13 -18.42 -10.68
CA ALA A 33 5.83 -18.82 -9.17
C ALA A 33 5.84 -17.82 -7.95
N GLY A 34 4.81 -17.88 -7.08
CA GLY A 34 4.86 -17.50 -5.64
C GLY A 34 4.00 -16.33 -5.11
N GLY A 35 2.66 -16.33 -5.26
CA GLY A 35 1.78 -15.22 -4.80
C GLY A 35 1.76 -14.81 -3.31
N CYS A 36 2.52 -15.45 -2.41
CA CYS A 36 2.58 -15.11 -0.98
C CYS A 36 3.67 -14.07 -0.61
N GLY A 37 4.36 -13.49 -1.60
CA GLY A 37 5.48 -12.57 -1.41
C GLY A 37 5.14 -11.07 -1.37
N SER A 38 3.96 -10.67 -1.84
CA SER A 38 3.58 -9.28 -2.08
C SER A 38 3.19 -8.51 -0.81
N ALA A 39 4.21 -8.06 -0.07
CA ALA A 39 4.07 -6.95 0.87
C ALA A 39 3.94 -5.63 0.09
N SER A 40 2.81 -5.43 -0.60
CA SER A 40 2.50 -4.14 -1.22
C SER A 40 2.25 -3.10 -0.11
N LEU A 41 2.80 -1.90 -0.26
CA LEU A 41 2.67 -0.86 0.78
C LEU A 41 1.17 -0.54 0.93
N PRO A 42 0.57 -0.73 2.12
CA PRO A 42 -0.85 -0.55 2.30
C PRO A 42 -1.25 0.89 1.98
N PHE A 43 -2.14 1.08 1.01
CA PHE A 43 -2.40 2.39 0.40
C PHE A 43 -2.78 3.47 1.43
N GLY A 44 -3.51 3.12 2.48
CA GLY A 44 -3.86 4.03 3.59
C GLY A 44 -2.67 4.55 4.42
N ALA A 45 -1.50 3.91 4.36
CA ALA A 45 -0.26 4.44 4.92
C ALA A 45 0.43 5.45 3.98
N VAL A 46 0.15 5.43 2.67
CA VAL A 46 0.69 6.35 1.66
C VAL A 46 -0.21 7.57 1.46
N ASP A 47 -1.53 7.36 1.35
CA ASP A 47 -2.58 8.40 1.31
C ASP A 47 -2.53 9.37 2.52
N SER A 48 -1.94 8.86 3.61
CA SER A 48 -1.67 9.55 4.86
C SER A 48 -0.95 10.91 4.71
N VAL A 49 -0.16 11.14 3.67
CA VAL A 49 0.65 12.37 3.47
C VAL A 49 -0.23 13.61 3.22
N SER A 50 -1.47 13.42 2.75
CA SER A 50 -2.46 14.48 2.43
C SER A 50 -2.80 15.46 3.56
N SER A 51 -2.41 15.15 4.80
CA SER A 51 -2.64 15.98 6.00
C SER A 51 -1.43 16.82 6.45
N SER A 52 -0.28 16.68 5.76
CA SER A 52 1.05 17.22 6.12
C SER A 52 1.06 18.67 6.61
N ARG A 53 1.63 18.87 7.80
CA ARG A 53 2.03 20.19 8.32
C ARG A 53 3.39 20.09 9.01
N GLU A 54 4.18 21.14 8.84
CA GLU A 54 5.49 21.34 9.46
C GLU A 54 5.45 21.08 10.98
N GLY A 55 6.26 20.12 11.44
CA GLY A 55 6.33 19.74 12.85
C GLY A 55 5.19 18.87 13.37
N GLN A 56 4.33 18.31 12.50
CA GLN A 56 3.48 17.19 12.87
C GLN A 56 4.28 15.89 12.96
N PHE A 57 3.87 15.05 13.91
CA PHE A 57 4.35 13.70 14.10
C PHE A 57 3.14 12.76 14.16
N ARG A 58 3.22 11.60 13.51
CA ARG A 58 2.12 10.64 13.51
C ARG A 58 2.68 9.24 13.69
N ILE A 59 1.91 8.41 14.38
CA ILE A 59 2.14 6.98 14.49
C ILE A 59 0.86 6.26 14.14
N GLY A 60 0.98 5.10 13.52
CA GLY A 60 -0.15 4.25 13.25
C GLY A 60 0.27 2.81 12.99
N SER A 61 -0.71 1.94 12.84
CA SER A 61 -0.50 0.55 12.48
C SER A 61 -1.54 0.15 11.46
N VAL A 62 -1.09 -0.37 10.32
CA VAL A 62 -1.94 -1.14 9.41
C VAL A 62 -1.85 -2.61 9.81
N THR A 63 -2.97 -3.29 9.98
CA THR A 63 -3.00 -4.76 10.04
C THR A 63 -3.84 -5.31 8.91
N LYS A 64 -3.21 -6.04 7.99
CA LYS A 64 -3.84 -6.77 6.89
C LYS A 64 -3.94 -8.25 7.27
N TYR A 65 -5.11 -8.84 7.10
CA TYR A 65 -5.34 -10.29 7.19
C TYR A 65 -5.88 -10.76 5.84
N THR A 66 -5.28 -11.82 5.29
CA THR A 66 -5.71 -12.45 4.04
C THR A 66 -5.81 -13.96 4.24
N ASP A 67 -6.97 -14.52 3.86
CA ASP A 67 -7.19 -15.97 3.80
C ASP A 67 -7.05 -16.44 2.35
N PHE A 68 -6.35 -17.56 2.14
CA PHE A 68 -6.10 -18.17 0.84
C PHE A 68 -6.53 -19.65 0.89
N ASP A 69 -7.81 -19.95 0.67
CA ASP A 69 -8.38 -21.31 0.61
C ASP A 69 -8.83 -21.68 -0.83
N ASN A 70 -9.18 -20.67 -1.63
CA ASN A 70 -9.40 -20.82 -3.08
C ASN A 70 -8.13 -21.33 -3.79
N PHE A 71 -8.29 -22.18 -4.80
CA PHE A 71 -7.18 -22.81 -5.53
C PHE A 71 -7.35 -22.58 -7.04
N ARG A 72 -6.35 -21.96 -7.67
CA ARG A 72 -6.46 -21.46 -9.06
C ARG A 72 -5.33 -21.92 -9.98
N GLU A 73 -5.63 -21.92 -11.27
CA GLU A 73 -4.70 -22.09 -12.39
C GLU A 73 -5.11 -21.05 -13.47
N GLY A 74 -4.25 -20.06 -13.77
CA GLY A 74 -4.70 -18.95 -14.60
C GLY A 74 -5.76 -18.10 -13.88
N ALA A 75 -6.86 -17.82 -14.58
CA ALA A 75 -8.07 -17.29 -13.96
C ALA A 75 -9.02 -18.38 -13.41
N ASP A 76 -8.81 -19.64 -13.81
CA ASP A 76 -9.76 -20.73 -13.52
C ASP A 76 -9.62 -21.23 -12.08
N ALA A 77 -10.76 -21.44 -11.42
CA ALA A 77 -10.83 -22.12 -10.13
C ALA A 77 -10.79 -23.64 -10.35
N VAL A 78 -9.92 -24.32 -9.61
CA VAL A 78 -9.60 -25.74 -9.80
C VAL A 78 -9.62 -26.51 -8.46
N THR A 79 -9.89 -27.81 -8.51
CA THR A 79 -9.92 -28.67 -7.31
C THR A 79 -8.61 -28.59 -6.53
N ASN A 80 -8.68 -28.54 -5.20
CA ASN A 80 -7.54 -28.45 -4.27
C ASN A 80 -7.18 -29.81 -3.62
N PRO A 81 -6.69 -30.83 -4.36
CA PRO A 81 -6.41 -32.17 -3.79
C PRO A 81 -5.27 -32.16 -2.77
N GLY A 82 -4.44 -31.10 -2.77
CA GLY A 82 -3.36 -30.93 -1.80
C GLY A 82 -3.83 -30.40 -0.44
N GLY A 83 -5.10 -30.01 -0.27
CA GLY A 83 -5.60 -29.38 0.96
C GLY A 83 -4.76 -28.16 1.34
N ASN A 84 -4.37 -27.38 0.32
CA ASN A 84 -3.48 -26.24 0.50
C ASN A 84 -4.32 -25.05 0.99
N ARG A 85 -3.98 -24.48 2.13
CA ARG A 85 -4.52 -23.20 2.59
C ARG A 85 -3.39 -22.35 3.16
N ALA A 86 -3.44 -21.04 2.94
CA ALA A 86 -2.55 -20.10 3.63
C ALA A 86 -3.35 -19.00 4.35
N ILE A 87 -2.80 -18.51 5.45
CA ILE A 87 -3.28 -17.31 6.14
C ILE A 87 -2.06 -16.42 6.33
N ILE A 88 -2.13 -15.19 5.81
CA ILE A 88 -1.12 -14.17 6.03
C ILE A 88 -1.72 -13.09 6.93
N THR A 89 -0.96 -12.70 7.94
CA THR A 89 -1.24 -11.52 8.75
C THR A 89 -0.01 -10.64 8.75
N GLU A 90 -0.15 -9.40 8.30
CA GLU A 90 0.90 -8.39 8.31
C GLU A 90 0.45 -7.21 9.17
N SER A 91 1.20 -6.90 10.22
CA SER A 91 0.98 -5.75 11.10
C SER A 91 2.13 -4.76 10.94
N THR A 92 1.92 -3.76 10.09
CA THR A 92 2.93 -2.75 9.73
C THR A 92 2.73 -1.49 10.55
N LEU A 93 3.65 -1.27 11.48
CA LEU A 93 3.79 -0.02 12.21
C LEU A 93 4.31 1.05 11.23
N PHE A 94 3.71 2.23 11.21
CA PHE A 94 4.22 3.37 10.45
C PHE A 94 4.39 4.59 11.35
N VAL A 95 5.42 5.38 11.04
CA VAL A 95 5.78 6.61 11.74
C VAL A 95 6.05 7.69 10.70
N ASP A 96 5.38 8.84 10.81
CA ASP A 96 5.50 9.96 9.88
C ASP A 96 6.04 11.21 10.58
N VAL A 97 6.98 11.89 9.92
CA VAL A 97 7.60 13.13 10.39
C VAL A 97 7.44 14.22 9.33
N GLY A 98 6.64 15.24 9.62
CA GLY A 98 6.46 16.41 8.76
C GLY A 98 7.67 17.36 8.85
N LEU A 99 8.69 17.12 8.03
CA LEU A 99 9.93 17.92 7.96
C LEU A 99 9.66 19.37 7.51
N SER A 100 8.61 19.60 6.73
CA SER A 100 8.14 20.93 6.35
C SER A 100 6.64 20.92 6.04
N LYS A 101 6.10 22.00 5.50
CA LYS A 101 4.70 22.07 5.03
C LYS A 101 4.40 21.19 3.81
N ARG A 102 5.42 20.64 3.14
CA ARG A 102 5.27 19.79 1.94
C ARG A 102 6.04 18.48 1.97
N TRP A 103 7.05 18.37 2.84
CA TRP A 103 7.91 17.19 2.93
C TRP A 103 7.57 16.36 4.17
N VAL A 104 7.29 15.08 3.95
CA VAL A 104 7.11 14.06 4.98
C VAL A 104 8.17 12.97 4.78
N VAL A 105 8.71 12.44 5.87
CA VAL A 105 9.42 11.16 5.87
C VAL A 105 8.61 10.15 6.68
N THR A 106 8.34 9.01 6.07
CA THR A 106 7.61 7.88 6.63
C THR A 106 8.55 6.70 6.79
N ALA A 107 8.53 6.06 7.96
CA ALA A 107 9.18 4.77 8.20
C ALA A 107 8.12 3.69 8.44
N LEU A 108 8.20 2.57 7.73
CA LEU A 108 7.29 1.43 7.84
C LEU A 108 8.06 0.20 8.32
N VAL A 109 7.57 -0.44 9.38
CA VAL A 109 8.16 -1.62 10.02
C VAL A 109 7.11 -2.74 10.05
N PRO A 110 7.15 -3.69 9.08
CA PRO A 110 6.21 -4.80 9.02
C PRO A 110 6.55 -5.89 10.03
N TYR A 111 5.57 -6.35 10.83
CA TYR A 111 5.62 -7.65 11.48
C TYR A 111 4.75 -8.63 10.69
N ILE A 112 5.36 -9.65 10.10
CA ILE A 112 4.72 -10.60 9.19
C ILE A 112 4.53 -11.94 9.90
N LYS A 113 3.37 -12.57 9.69
CA LYS A 113 3.03 -13.90 10.19
C LYS A 113 2.32 -14.70 9.10
N LYS A 114 3.08 -15.58 8.44
CA LYS A 114 2.57 -16.49 7.42
C LYS A 114 2.31 -17.86 8.05
N LYS A 115 1.11 -18.41 7.83
CA LYS A 115 0.73 -19.79 8.17
C LYS A 115 0.37 -20.51 6.87
N GLN A 116 0.83 -21.73 6.68
CA GLN A 116 0.39 -22.60 5.59
C GLN A 116 -0.02 -23.95 6.18
N GLN A 117 -1.08 -24.54 5.63
CA GLN A 117 -1.46 -25.93 5.84
C GLN A 117 -1.47 -26.63 4.47
N THR A 118 -0.96 -27.87 4.42
CA THR A 118 -1.03 -28.74 3.24
C THR A 118 -1.16 -30.20 3.69
N ASN A 119 -1.85 -31.04 2.91
CA ASN A 119 -1.93 -32.48 3.18
C ASN A 119 -0.55 -33.16 3.12
N ARG A 120 0.35 -32.68 2.25
CA ARG A 120 1.66 -33.31 2.00
C ARG A 120 2.73 -32.96 3.03
N PHE A 121 2.82 -31.69 3.44
CA PHE A 121 3.87 -31.23 4.37
C PHE A 121 3.34 -31.03 5.79
N GLY A 122 2.02 -30.91 5.96
CA GLY A 122 1.39 -30.50 7.21
C GLY A 122 1.39 -28.98 7.32
N LYS A 123 1.60 -28.50 8.55
CA LYS A 123 1.64 -27.08 8.89
C LYS A 123 3.01 -26.48 8.58
N ARG A 124 3.06 -25.17 8.33
CA ARG A 124 4.26 -24.34 8.32
C ARG A 124 3.93 -22.98 8.90
N ILE A 125 4.86 -22.37 9.62
CA ILE A 125 4.73 -21.03 10.18
C ILE A 125 6.05 -20.29 9.97
N ALA A 126 5.99 -19.08 9.42
CA ALA A 126 7.08 -18.11 9.41
C ALA A 126 6.57 -16.85 10.11
N ASN A 127 7.33 -16.28 11.06
CA ASN A 127 6.92 -15.03 11.68
C ASN A 127 8.06 -14.23 12.30
N GLY A 128 8.02 -12.92 12.11
CA GLY A 128 9.05 -11.99 12.56
C GLY A 128 8.89 -10.61 11.94
N ILE A 129 9.88 -9.76 12.15
CA ILE A 129 9.99 -8.47 11.46
C ILE A 129 10.35 -8.76 10.00
N GLY A 130 9.66 -8.12 9.06
CA GLY A 130 9.95 -8.15 7.63
C GLY A 130 10.86 -6.99 7.20
N ASP A 131 10.87 -6.66 5.92
CA ASP A 131 11.75 -5.59 5.43
C ASP A 131 11.20 -4.18 5.72
N ILE A 132 11.98 -3.40 6.46
CA ILE A 132 11.70 -1.98 6.77
C ILE A 132 11.72 -1.16 5.47
N THR A 133 10.72 -0.31 5.28
CA THR A 133 10.70 0.68 4.19
C THR A 133 10.83 2.09 4.73
N LEU A 134 11.73 2.89 4.14
CA LEU A 134 11.77 4.33 4.34
C LEU A 134 11.21 5.01 3.08
N LEU A 135 10.32 5.99 3.24
CA LEU A 135 9.63 6.70 2.16
C LEU A 135 9.75 8.21 2.38
N GLY A 136 10.32 8.93 1.42
CA GLY A 136 10.27 10.38 1.37
C GLY A 136 9.14 10.84 0.45
N SER A 137 8.28 11.75 0.91
CA SER A 137 7.11 12.21 0.16
C SER A 137 7.01 13.73 0.09
N TYR A 138 6.61 14.24 -1.08
CA TYR A 138 6.49 15.66 -1.40
C TYR A 138 5.09 16.00 -1.94
N ASP A 139 4.34 16.86 -1.23
CA ASP A 139 3.08 17.45 -1.70
C ASP A 139 3.37 18.57 -2.71
N ALA A 140 3.38 18.19 -3.98
CA ALA A 140 3.73 19.04 -5.12
C ALA A 140 2.65 20.10 -5.42
N ILE A 141 1.38 19.70 -5.34
CA ILE A 141 0.21 20.58 -5.59
C ILE A 141 -0.67 20.58 -4.34
N SER A 142 -0.41 21.51 -3.41
CA SER A 142 -1.21 21.66 -2.19
C SER A 142 -2.20 22.82 -2.32
N SER A 143 -3.51 22.53 -2.32
CA SER A 143 -4.58 23.54 -2.48
C SER A 143 -5.51 23.67 -1.26
N PHE A 144 -5.03 23.34 -0.05
CA PHE A 144 -5.77 23.46 1.22
C PHE A 144 -5.92 24.92 1.72
N SER A 145 -6.29 25.83 0.83
CA SER A 145 -6.40 27.26 1.08
C SER A 145 -7.63 27.59 1.95
N GLY A 146 -7.40 28.26 3.09
CA GLY A 146 -8.42 28.98 3.86
C GLY A 146 -9.43 28.17 4.68
N GLY A 147 -9.78 26.93 4.29
CA GLY A 147 -10.88 26.15 4.90
C GLY A 147 -10.51 24.79 5.51
N GLY A 148 -9.27 24.31 5.35
CA GLY A 148 -8.88 22.95 5.74
C GLY A 148 -9.49 21.86 4.85
N GLU A 149 -9.61 20.63 5.37
CA GLU A 149 -10.18 19.45 4.68
C GLU A 149 -11.57 19.73 4.07
N HIS A 150 -12.34 20.65 4.66
CA HIS A 150 -13.73 20.94 4.29
C HIS A 150 -13.88 21.90 3.10
N SER A 151 -12.79 22.35 2.47
CA SER A 151 -12.86 23.12 1.22
C SER A 151 -13.35 22.23 0.07
N LEU A 152 -14.49 22.59 -0.54
CA LEU A 152 -15.17 21.83 -1.60
C LEU A 152 -14.37 21.67 -2.92
N SER A 153 -13.15 22.21 -2.96
CA SER A 153 -12.20 22.11 -4.08
C SER A 153 -10.75 21.96 -3.63
N ALA A 154 -10.52 21.47 -2.41
CA ALA A 154 -9.18 21.05 -1.99
C ALA A 154 -8.65 19.94 -2.90
N GLN A 155 -7.34 19.97 -3.17
CA GLN A 155 -6.63 18.92 -3.90
C GLN A 155 -5.19 18.82 -3.37
N SER A 156 -4.64 17.61 -3.42
CA SER A 156 -3.24 17.29 -3.13
C SER A 156 -2.68 16.39 -4.23
N LEU A 157 -1.44 16.63 -4.66
CA LEU A 157 -0.67 15.70 -5.49
C LEU A 157 0.64 15.39 -4.78
N ILE A 158 0.76 14.16 -4.28
CA ILE A 158 1.91 13.68 -3.54
C ILE A 158 2.76 12.82 -4.47
N LEU A 159 4.06 13.10 -4.50
CA LEU A 159 5.07 12.28 -5.15
C LEU A 159 5.95 11.66 -4.06
N GLY A 160 6.10 10.34 -4.06
CA GLY A 160 6.92 9.60 -3.10
C GLY A 160 8.06 8.85 -3.76
N LEU A 161 9.16 8.69 -3.03
CA LEU A 161 10.24 7.78 -3.37
C LEU A 161 10.74 7.09 -2.11
N GLY A 162 10.62 5.77 -2.08
CA GLY A 162 11.04 4.93 -0.97
C GLY A 162 12.12 3.92 -1.33
N LEU A 163 12.75 3.39 -0.28
CA LEU A 163 13.72 2.30 -0.32
C LEU A 163 13.31 1.26 0.73
N LYS A 164 13.06 0.04 0.29
CA LYS A 164 12.88 -1.14 1.14
C LYS A 164 14.26 -1.74 1.44
N ILE A 165 14.54 -1.96 2.71
CA ILE A 165 15.85 -2.37 3.23
C ILE A 165 15.77 -3.83 3.68
N PRO A 166 16.63 -4.74 3.18
CA PRO A 166 16.57 -6.17 3.48
C PRO A 166 16.94 -6.45 4.94
N THR A 167 15.93 -6.44 5.80
CA THR A 167 16.01 -6.50 7.27
C THR A 167 15.18 -7.65 7.84
N GLY A 168 14.26 -8.20 7.06
CA GLY A 168 13.53 -9.41 7.42
C GLY A 168 14.37 -10.67 7.23
N SER A 169 14.13 -11.68 8.07
CA SER A 169 14.75 -13.01 7.95
C SER A 169 14.38 -13.66 6.61
N ILE A 170 15.39 -14.18 5.92
CA ILE A 170 15.23 -15.16 4.83
C ILE A 170 15.71 -16.56 5.25
N ASP A 171 16.05 -16.74 6.52
CA ASP A 171 16.63 -17.95 7.08
C ASP A 171 15.63 -18.73 7.95
N GLU A 172 14.31 -18.47 7.80
CA GLU A 172 13.25 -19.15 8.56
C GLU A 172 13.25 -20.68 8.27
N PRO A 173 13.28 -21.53 9.31
CA PRO A 173 13.49 -22.97 9.18
C PRO A 173 12.25 -23.71 8.65
N GLY A 174 12.47 -24.72 7.82
CA GLY A 174 11.41 -25.60 7.36
C GLY A 174 11.10 -26.74 8.33
N GLU A 175 9.89 -27.31 8.21
CA GLU A 175 9.53 -28.58 8.86
C GLU A 175 9.87 -29.79 7.98
N LYS A 176 10.12 -30.94 8.63
CA LYS A 176 10.21 -32.30 8.02
C LYS A 176 11.20 -32.43 6.86
N GLY A 177 12.49 -32.29 7.18
CA GLY A 177 13.60 -32.55 6.23
C GLY A 177 13.81 -31.45 5.19
N VAL A 178 12.96 -30.41 5.18
CA VAL A 178 13.22 -29.16 4.45
C VAL A 178 13.97 -28.23 5.40
N SER A 179 15.23 -27.91 5.11
CA SER A 179 16.04 -27.05 6.00
C SER A 179 15.46 -25.64 6.17
N LEU A 180 14.88 -25.08 5.11
CA LEU A 180 14.51 -23.66 4.99
C LEU A 180 13.19 -23.49 4.24
N LEU A 181 12.36 -22.55 4.67
CA LEU A 181 11.09 -22.25 3.99
C LEU A 181 11.34 -21.62 2.60
N PRO A 182 10.48 -21.87 1.59
CA PRO A 182 10.60 -21.26 0.27
C PRO A 182 10.61 -19.72 0.33
N PRO A 183 11.29 -19.00 -0.57
CA PRO A 183 11.45 -17.54 -0.50
C PRO A 183 10.13 -16.76 -0.34
N ALA A 184 9.08 -17.09 -1.10
CA ALA A 184 7.77 -16.45 -0.95
C ALA A 184 7.10 -16.67 0.43
N PHE A 185 7.58 -17.61 1.24
CA PHE A 185 7.11 -17.89 2.60
C PHE A 185 8.08 -17.41 3.70
N GLN A 186 9.23 -16.84 3.34
CA GLN A 186 10.10 -16.08 4.25
C GLN A 186 9.44 -14.76 4.68
N VAL A 187 10.01 -14.08 5.69
CA VAL A 187 9.47 -12.79 6.20
C VAL A 187 10.15 -11.55 5.60
N GLY A 188 11.40 -11.66 5.14
CA GLY A 188 12.05 -10.67 4.26
C GLY A 188 12.21 -11.18 2.82
N SER A 189 12.55 -10.29 1.89
CA SER A 189 13.03 -10.64 0.54
C SER A 189 14.53 -10.91 0.52
N GLY A 190 15.30 -10.25 1.40
CA GLY A 190 16.77 -10.31 1.42
C GLY A 190 17.46 -9.55 0.28
N ALA A 191 16.75 -8.63 -0.39
CA ALA A 191 17.24 -7.72 -1.42
C ALA A 191 16.63 -6.32 -1.22
N PHE A 192 17.32 -5.26 -1.64
CA PHE A 192 16.74 -3.91 -1.66
C PHE A 192 15.68 -3.76 -2.78
N ASP A 193 14.58 -3.06 -2.48
CA ASP A 193 13.60 -2.64 -3.49
C ASP A 193 13.50 -1.10 -3.52
N LEU A 194 13.47 -0.50 -4.71
CA LEU A 194 13.10 0.90 -4.90
C LEU A 194 11.57 1.01 -5.02
N VAL A 195 10.97 2.01 -4.37
CA VAL A 195 9.50 2.16 -4.28
C VAL A 195 9.05 3.59 -4.58
N PRO A 196 9.03 4.04 -5.86
CA PRO A 196 8.31 5.26 -6.24
C PRO A 196 6.80 5.13 -6.00
N THR A 197 6.18 6.22 -5.57
CA THR A 197 4.71 6.33 -5.40
C THR A 197 4.17 7.66 -5.94
N VAL A 198 2.89 7.66 -6.30
CA VAL A 198 2.13 8.87 -6.65
C VAL A 198 0.75 8.75 -6.02
N SER A 199 0.26 9.79 -5.35
CA SER A 199 -1.11 9.84 -4.82
C SER A 199 -1.77 11.17 -5.16
N TYR A 200 -3.02 11.14 -5.60
CA TYR A 200 -3.81 12.31 -5.93
C TYR A 200 -5.15 12.29 -5.19
N TYR A 201 -5.45 13.40 -4.51
CA TYR A 201 -6.67 13.64 -3.76
C TYR A 201 -7.40 14.84 -4.34
N LYS A 202 -8.73 14.78 -4.46
CA LYS A 202 -9.55 15.93 -4.89
C LYS A 202 -10.96 15.93 -4.31
N ASN A 203 -11.32 16.98 -3.58
CA ASN A 203 -12.71 17.25 -3.23
C ASN A 203 -13.53 17.67 -4.46
N VAL A 204 -14.68 17.01 -4.64
CA VAL A 204 -15.69 17.30 -5.67
C VAL A 204 -17.04 17.44 -4.96
N GLY A 205 -17.23 18.59 -4.30
CA GLY A 205 -18.43 18.84 -3.49
C GLY A 205 -18.43 18.06 -2.18
N ALA A 206 -19.29 17.05 -2.05
CA ALA A 206 -19.43 16.24 -0.83
C ALA A 206 -18.64 14.91 -0.86
N ILE A 207 -18.08 14.56 -2.01
CA ILE A 207 -17.26 13.37 -2.24
C ILE A 207 -15.82 13.83 -2.47
N ALA A 208 -14.85 13.14 -1.87
CA ALA A 208 -13.45 13.24 -2.30
C ALA A 208 -13.14 12.08 -3.24
N LEU A 209 -12.40 12.36 -4.31
CA LEU A 209 -11.86 11.37 -5.22
C LEU A 209 -10.40 11.08 -4.85
N LEU A 210 -10.05 9.81 -4.88
CA LEU A 210 -8.77 9.25 -4.51
C LEU A 210 -8.20 8.48 -5.72
N GLY A 211 -6.90 8.57 -5.92
CA GLY A 211 -6.19 7.67 -6.83
C GLY A 211 -4.70 7.67 -6.57
N GLY A 212 -4.02 6.59 -6.94
CA GLY A 212 -2.58 6.52 -6.79
C GLY A 212 -1.93 5.27 -7.38
N VAL A 213 -0.61 5.27 -7.28
CA VAL A 213 0.32 4.33 -7.89
C VAL A 213 1.40 3.99 -6.87
N VAL A 214 1.71 2.70 -6.72
CA VAL A 214 2.87 2.20 -5.99
C VAL A 214 3.58 1.19 -6.88
N TRP A 215 4.88 1.38 -7.14
CA TRP A 215 5.67 0.45 -7.95
C TRP A 215 6.86 -0.05 -7.14
N ARG A 216 6.85 -1.33 -6.74
CA ARG A 216 7.93 -2.01 -6.02
C ARG A 216 8.89 -2.63 -7.03
N ILE A 217 10.15 -2.17 -7.04
CA ILE A 217 11.19 -2.55 -8.00
C ILE A 217 12.38 -3.19 -7.24
N PRO A 218 12.46 -4.53 -7.13
CA PRO A 218 13.64 -5.21 -6.60
C PRO A 218 14.89 -4.86 -7.41
N LEU A 219 15.90 -4.29 -6.75
CA LEU A 219 17.12 -3.81 -7.41
C LEU A 219 18.07 -4.97 -7.77
N GLU A 220 18.07 -6.04 -6.97
CA GLU A 220 19.06 -7.11 -7.01
C GLU A 220 18.44 -8.50 -6.74
N LYS A 221 19.29 -9.54 -6.69
CA LYS A 221 18.96 -10.85 -6.13
C LYS A 221 19.44 -10.90 -4.68
N ASN A 222 18.73 -11.64 -3.82
CA ASN A 222 19.19 -11.89 -2.47
C ASN A 222 20.41 -12.83 -2.41
N LYS A 223 20.97 -13.03 -1.21
CA LYS A 223 22.13 -13.92 -0.94
C LYS A 223 21.95 -15.41 -1.32
N ARG A 224 20.81 -15.80 -1.90
CA ARG A 224 20.52 -17.15 -2.44
C ARG A 224 20.18 -17.14 -3.94
N GLY A 225 20.46 -16.01 -4.62
CA GLY A 225 20.16 -15.78 -6.04
C GLY A 225 18.68 -15.77 -6.41
N TYR A 226 17.80 -15.60 -5.42
CA TYR A 226 16.37 -15.38 -5.66
C TYR A 226 16.09 -13.88 -5.78
N ARG A 227 15.34 -13.48 -6.81
CA ARG A 227 14.85 -12.12 -6.99
C ARG A 227 13.35 -12.16 -7.22
N PHE A 228 12.63 -11.43 -6.40
CA PHE A 228 11.19 -11.27 -6.55
C PHE A 228 10.87 -10.48 -7.82
N GLY A 229 9.70 -10.71 -8.40
CA GLY A 229 9.14 -9.87 -9.45
C GLY A 229 8.92 -8.43 -8.97
N GLN A 230 8.86 -7.50 -9.92
CA GLN A 230 8.33 -6.16 -9.65
C GLN A 230 6.80 -6.19 -9.52
N GLU A 231 6.24 -5.28 -8.72
CA GLU A 231 4.80 -5.14 -8.49
C GLU A 231 4.37 -3.70 -8.74
N LEU A 232 3.33 -3.50 -9.56
CA LEU A 232 2.71 -2.21 -9.84
C LEU A 232 1.25 -2.25 -9.35
N GLU A 233 0.95 -1.54 -8.27
CA GLU A 233 -0.40 -1.36 -7.75
C GLU A 233 -0.95 0.01 -8.18
N LEU A 234 -2.17 0.00 -8.74
CA LEU A 234 -2.96 1.18 -9.12
C LEU A 234 -4.25 1.17 -8.30
N ASN A 235 -4.48 2.18 -7.47
CA ASN A 235 -5.76 2.33 -6.76
C ASN A 235 -6.55 3.54 -7.29
N VAL A 236 -7.87 3.40 -7.42
CA VAL A 236 -8.79 4.50 -7.73
C VAL A 236 -10.09 4.36 -6.94
N GLY A 237 -10.62 5.46 -6.40
CA GLY A 237 -11.84 5.41 -5.60
C GLY A 237 -12.41 6.76 -5.20
N GLY A 238 -13.35 6.72 -4.27
CA GLY A 238 -13.91 7.91 -3.65
C GLY A 238 -14.38 7.65 -2.23
N GLU A 239 -14.41 8.73 -1.44
CA GLU A 239 -14.88 8.73 -0.07
C GLU A 239 -15.94 9.82 0.18
N CYS A 240 -16.90 9.55 1.07
CA CYS A 240 -18.02 10.42 1.38
C CYS A 240 -18.16 10.55 2.91
N THR A 241 -17.98 11.78 3.42
CA THR A 241 -18.02 12.06 4.86
C THR A 241 -19.45 12.37 5.31
N LEU A 242 -19.98 11.58 6.23
CA LEU A 242 -21.37 11.58 6.64
C LEU A 242 -21.67 12.72 7.63
N ARG A 243 -22.28 13.80 7.11
CA ARG A 243 -22.67 14.98 7.90
C ARG A 243 -23.58 14.65 9.09
N ALA A 244 -24.47 13.66 8.95
CA ALA A 244 -25.39 13.23 10.01
C ALA A 244 -24.69 12.59 11.23
N TRP A 245 -23.44 12.16 11.10
CA TRP A 245 -22.59 11.67 12.20
C TRP A 245 -21.52 12.70 12.59
N ASN A 246 -21.86 14.00 12.56
CA ASN A 246 -20.97 15.12 12.88
C ASN A 246 -19.65 15.13 12.08
N ASN A 247 -19.64 14.58 10.86
CA ASN A 247 -18.45 14.35 10.03
C ASN A 247 -17.40 13.38 10.65
N ASN A 248 -17.78 12.56 11.64
CA ASN A 248 -16.89 11.58 12.26
C ASN A 248 -16.87 10.21 11.56
N VAL A 249 -17.77 9.95 10.61
CA VAL A 249 -17.82 8.73 9.82
C VAL A 249 -17.68 9.06 8.34
N THR A 250 -16.78 8.37 7.66
CA THR A 250 -16.54 8.50 6.23
C THR A 250 -16.65 7.12 5.60
N LEU A 251 -17.50 6.98 4.57
CA LEU A 251 -17.63 5.75 3.79
C LEU A 251 -16.69 5.84 2.58
N MET A 252 -16.08 4.71 2.22
CA MET A 252 -15.07 4.62 1.17
C MET A 252 -15.41 3.49 0.20
N LEU A 253 -15.12 3.69 -1.08
CA LEU A 253 -15.15 2.63 -2.09
C LEU A 253 -14.03 2.90 -3.11
N SER A 254 -13.15 1.92 -3.29
CA SER A 254 -12.11 1.95 -4.32
C SER A 254 -12.04 0.63 -5.07
N ALA A 255 -11.30 0.62 -6.18
CA ALA A 255 -10.79 -0.58 -6.83
C ALA A 255 -9.26 -0.49 -6.86
N SER A 256 -8.58 -1.61 -6.57
CA SER A 256 -7.14 -1.77 -6.80
C SER A 256 -6.91 -2.70 -7.98
N TYR A 257 -5.98 -2.37 -8.87
CA TYR A 257 -5.38 -3.28 -9.84
C TYR A 257 -3.92 -3.51 -9.47
N LEU A 258 -3.51 -4.77 -9.35
CA LEU A 258 -2.12 -5.16 -9.10
C LEU A 258 -1.61 -5.98 -10.28
N TYR A 259 -0.60 -5.46 -10.97
CA TYR A 259 0.26 -6.24 -11.86
C TYR A 259 1.48 -6.72 -11.09
N ALA A 260 1.79 -8.02 -11.15
CA ALA A 260 2.95 -8.61 -10.52
C ALA A 260 3.74 -9.49 -11.51
N GLN A 261 5.04 -9.22 -11.63
CA GLN A 261 5.95 -9.99 -12.49
C GLN A 261 6.37 -11.32 -11.82
N TYR A 262 7.02 -12.18 -12.59
CA TYR A 262 7.61 -13.43 -12.10
C TYR A 262 8.78 -13.22 -11.17
N ASP A 263 8.85 -14.05 -10.13
CA ASP A 263 10.07 -14.30 -9.40
C ASP A 263 11.09 -15.08 -10.27
N THR A 264 12.37 -14.93 -9.93
CA THR A 264 13.48 -15.65 -10.57
C THR A 264 14.41 -16.29 -9.53
N ASP A 265 14.89 -17.48 -9.84
CA ASP A 265 15.80 -18.30 -9.03
C ASP A 265 17.00 -18.71 -9.90
N SER A 266 18.17 -18.09 -9.71
CA SER A 266 19.38 -18.41 -10.49
C SER A 266 20.31 -19.44 -9.87
N GLU A 267 20.20 -19.72 -8.56
CA GLU A 267 20.99 -20.76 -7.88
C GLU A 267 20.22 -22.06 -7.73
N PHE A 268 19.08 -22.18 -8.43
CA PHE A 268 18.28 -23.38 -8.57
C PHE A 268 17.75 -23.93 -7.23
N ILE A 269 17.60 -23.07 -6.21
CA ILE A 269 17.28 -23.43 -4.82
C ILE A 269 15.88 -24.03 -4.67
N LEU A 270 14.97 -23.75 -5.61
CA LEU A 270 13.67 -24.38 -5.70
C LEU A 270 13.69 -25.61 -6.62
N PRO A 271 12.87 -26.65 -6.36
CA PRO A 271 12.85 -27.86 -7.19
C PRO A 271 12.50 -27.56 -8.66
N ALA A 272 13.16 -28.24 -9.60
CA ALA A 272 12.96 -28.02 -11.04
C ALA A 272 11.49 -28.12 -11.50
N ARG A 273 10.64 -28.90 -10.81
CA ARG A 273 9.19 -28.99 -11.10
C ARG A 273 8.39 -27.69 -10.89
N VAL A 274 8.98 -26.69 -10.22
CA VAL A 274 8.40 -25.34 -10.06
C VAL A 274 9.23 -24.27 -10.76
N ARG A 275 10.01 -24.63 -11.81
CA ARG A 275 10.81 -23.67 -12.58
C ARG A 275 10.82 -24.01 -14.07
N ASN A 276 10.97 -22.99 -14.90
CA ASN A 276 11.30 -23.08 -16.32
C ASN A 276 12.59 -22.28 -16.54
N GLY A 277 13.73 -22.98 -16.57
CA GLY A 277 15.05 -22.34 -16.42
C GLY A 277 15.18 -21.66 -15.06
N THR A 278 15.48 -20.35 -15.07
CA THR A 278 15.52 -19.50 -13.85
C THR A 278 14.20 -18.81 -13.54
N LYS A 279 13.21 -18.85 -14.45
CA LYS A 279 11.83 -18.39 -14.18
C LYS A 279 11.17 -19.41 -13.26
N VAL A 280 10.50 -18.96 -12.21
CA VAL A 280 9.82 -19.88 -11.26
C VAL A 280 8.37 -20.15 -11.77
N LEU A 281 7.59 -21.13 -11.27
CA LEU A 281 6.19 -21.45 -11.68
C LEU A 281 5.05 -21.43 -10.60
N ASN A 282 4.02 -20.58 -10.82
CA ASN A 282 2.82 -20.03 -10.07
C ASN A 282 2.85 -18.55 -9.44
N THR A 283 3.45 -17.48 -10.04
CA THR A 283 3.73 -16.10 -9.44
C THR A 283 2.94 -15.10 -10.21
N GLY A 284 2.51 -14.06 -9.49
CA GLY A 284 2.15 -12.81 -10.09
C GLY A 284 1.00 -13.00 -11.05
N GLY A 285 0.88 -12.12 -12.03
CA GLY A 285 -0.33 -11.98 -12.82
C GLY A 285 -1.02 -10.67 -12.52
N GLU A 286 -2.33 -10.67 -12.67
CA GLU A 286 -3.15 -9.47 -12.70
C GLU A 286 -4.37 -9.67 -11.81
N PHE A 287 -4.51 -8.79 -10.82
CA PHE A 287 -5.55 -8.86 -9.81
C PHE A 287 -6.35 -7.57 -9.82
N VAL A 288 -7.67 -7.67 -9.71
CA VAL A 288 -8.55 -6.54 -9.45
C VAL A 288 -9.37 -6.83 -8.21
N ASP A 289 -9.18 -6.01 -7.18
CA ASP A 289 -9.96 -6.02 -5.95
C ASP A 289 -11.00 -4.90 -5.98
N LEU A 290 -12.24 -5.20 -5.57
CA LEU A 290 -13.20 -4.19 -5.13
C LEU A 290 -13.02 -3.98 -3.62
N VAL A 291 -12.83 -2.74 -3.19
CA VAL A 291 -12.45 -2.40 -1.81
C VAL A 291 -13.43 -1.40 -1.18
N PRO A 292 -14.58 -1.86 -0.66
CA PRO A 292 -15.39 -1.09 0.27
C PRO A 292 -14.66 -0.86 1.61
N GLY A 293 -14.94 0.29 2.25
CA GLY A 293 -14.36 0.63 3.54
C GLY A 293 -15.12 1.70 4.32
N MET A 294 -14.71 1.89 5.57
CA MET A 294 -15.22 2.91 6.47
C MET A 294 -14.11 3.44 7.37
N ARG A 295 -14.04 4.77 7.51
CA ARG A 295 -13.13 5.50 8.39
C ARG A 295 -13.94 6.19 9.49
N ILE A 296 -13.54 5.98 10.76
CA ILE A 296 -14.17 6.55 11.95
C ILE A 296 -13.15 7.42 12.70
N ARG A 297 -13.48 8.71 12.84
CA ARG A 297 -12.72 9.72 13.60
C ARG A 297 -13.20 9.71 15.05
N LEU A 298 -12.57 8.90 15.90
CA LEU A 298 -12.90 8.80 17.34
C LEU A 298 -12.55 10.09 18.11
N SER A 299 -11.55 10.84 17.64
CA SER A 299 -11.23 12.18 18.17
C SER A 299 -10.42 12.99 17.16
N HIS A 300 -10.12 14.25 17.48
CA HIS A 300 -9.16 15.09 16.75
C HIS A 300 -7.74 14.52 16.63
N ARG A 301 -7.41 13.40 17.30
CA ARG A 301 -6.13 12.71 17.19
C ARG A 301 -6.26 11.28 16.66
N ILE A 302 -7.32 10.57 17.03
CA ILE A 302 -7.48 9.13 16.78
C ILE A 302 -8.44 8.90 15.62
N GLY A 303 -7.94 8.22 14.58
CA GLY A 303 -8.73 7.66 13.50
C GLY A 303 -8.59 6.13 13.46
N ILE A 304 -9.67 5.44 13.09
CA ILE A 304 -9.67 4.03 12.71
C ILE A 304 -10.20 3.94 11.29
N GLU A 305 -9.63 3.09 10.46
CA GLU A 305 -10.15 2.71 9.15
C GLU A 305 -10.29 1.18 9.10
N ALA A 306 -11.34 0.69 8.46
CA ALA A 306 -11.54 -0.72 8.17
C ALA A 306 -11.97 -0.87 6.71
N THR A 307 -11.26 -1.72 5.96
CA THR A 307 -11.60 -2.04 4.56
C THR A 307 -11.64 -3.55 4.35
N VAL A 308 -12.37 -3.98 3.32
CA VAL A 308 -12.41 -5.37 2.87
C VAL A 308 -12.06 -5.37 1.38
N ALA A 309 -10.98 -6.03 0.99
CA ALA A 309 -10.67 -6.26 -0.42
C ALA A 309 -11.30 -7.58 -0.87
N LEU A 310 -12.11 -7.50 -1.93
CA LEU A 310 -12.85 -8.60 -2.53
C LEU A 310 -12.32 -8.82 -3.96
N PRO A 311 -11.60 -9.92 -4.24
CA PRO A 311 -11.11 -10.20 -5.58
C PRO A 311 -12.25 -10.37 -6.58
N ILE A 312 -12.37 -9.44 -7.54
CA ILE A 312 -13.36 -9.50 -8.64
C ILE A 312 -12.74 -10.03 -9.93
N TYR A 313 -11.42 -9.97 -10.05
CA TYR A 313 -10.64 -10.63 -11.10
C TYR A 313 -9.31 -11.09 -10.52
N GLU A 314 -8.94 -12.32 -10.80
CA GLU A 314 -7.61 -12.86 -10.51
C GLU A 314 -7.17 -13.67 -11.71
N ASN A 315 -6.25 -13.15 -12.51
CA ASN A 315 -5.51 -13.94 -13.48
C ASN A 315 -4.15 -14.24 -12.87
N TRP A 316 -4.09 -15.30 -12.07
CA TRP A 316 -2.83 -15.82 -11.58
C TRP A 316 -2.01 -16.31 -12.75
N ASN A 317 -0.75 -15.92 -12.75
CA ASN A 317 0.17 -16.48 -13.69
C ASN A 317 0.58 -17.90 -13.19
N GLY A 318 -0.01 -18.95 -13.76
CA GLY A 318 0.11 -20.36 -13.35
C GLY A 318 0.34 -21.37 -14.49
N ASP A 319 1.59 -21.56 -14.91
CA ASP A 319 2.05 -22.64 -15.81
C ASP A 319 2.02 -23.99 -15.07
N ARG A 320 1.70 -25.12 -15.75
CA ARG A 320 1.49 -26.44 -15.11
C ARG A 320 2.74 -27.08 -14.48
N ALA A 321 3.14 -26.60 -13.32
CA ALA A 321 3.96 -27.30 -12.34
C ALA A 321 3.21 -28.53 -11.80
N ARG A 322 3.44 -29.72 -12.36
CA ARG A 322 2.71 -30.95 -11.96
C ARG A 322 2.70 -31.16 -10.44
N ASN A 323 1.49 -31.21 -9.87
CA ASN A 323 1.24 -31.32 -8.43
C ASN A 323 1.87 -30.18 -7.60
N VAL A 324 1.85 -28.96 -8.14
CA VAL A 324 1.95 -27.66 -7.45
C VAL A 324 0.98 -26.70 -8.14
N GLY A 325 -0.25 -26.59 -7.61
CA GLY A 325 -1.15 -25.49 -7.93
C GLY A 325 -1.07 -24.39 -6.87
N GLN A 326 -1.84 -23.32 -7.06
CA GLN A 326 -1.72 -22.10 -6.29
C GLN A 326 -2.93 -21.86 -5.39
N VAL A 327 -2.68 -21.41 -4.15
CA VAL A 327 -3.72 -20.80 -3.31
C VAL A 327 -3.85 -19.31 -3.62
N ALA A 328 -5.09 -18.86 -3.68
CA ALA A 328 -5.52 -17.53 -4.10
C ALA A 328 -6.35 -16.89 -2.97
N PRO A 329 -6.31 -15.57 -2.75
CA PRO A 329 -7.14 -14.90 -1.74
C PRO A 329 -8.63 -15.15 -1.98
N ASP A 330 -9.36 -15.48 -0.92
CA ASP A 330 -10.82 -15.40 -0.92
C ASP A 330 -11.29 -13.97 -0.61
N TRP A 331 -10.54 -13.29 0.27
CA TRP A 331 -10.73 -11.90 0.69
C TRP A 331 -9.52 -11.44 1.50
N SER A 332 -9.32 -10.12 1.59
CA SER A 332 -8.48 -9.51 2.63
C SER A 332 -9.28 -8.53 3.48
N THR A 333 -8.98 -8.43 4.76
CA THR A 333 -9.39 -7.30 5.61
C THR A 333 -8.16 -6.45 5.93
N GLN A 334 -8.35 -5.14 6.04
CA GLN A 334 -7.34 -4.22 6.52
C GLN A 334 -7.94 -3.34 7.60
N ILE A 335 -7.23 -3.21 8.73
CA ILE A 335 -7.56 -2.25 9.79
C ILE A 335 -6.38 -1.29 9.93
N VAL A 336 -6.65 0.01 9.82
CA VAL A 336 -5.67 1.07 10.10
C VAL A 336 -6.04 1.75 11.42
N LEU A 337 -5.11 1.84 12.35
CA LEU A 337 -5.20 2.69 13.53
C LEU A 337 -4.22 3.85 13.39
N VAL A 338 -4.67 5.08 13.67
CA VAL A 338 -3.88 6.30 13.46
C VAL A 338 -3.96 7.20 14.69
N TYR A 339 -2.81 7.65 15.22
CA TYR A 339 -2.71 8.68 16.25
C TYR A 339 -1.86 9.87 15.78
N ASN A 340 -2.49 11.04 15.73
CA ASN A 340 -1.89 12.31 15.28
C ASN A 340 -1.38 13.13 16.48
N PHE A 341 -0.07 13.37 16.56
CA PHE A 341 0.52 14.32 17.51
C PHE A 341 0.56 15.72 16.87
N SER A 342 -0.32 16.60 17.35
CA SER A 342 -0.36 18.01 16.96
C SER A 342 0.23 18.87 18.07
N ARG A 343 1.38 19.53 17.80
CA ARG A 343 1.90 20.60 18.66
C ARG A 343 0.89 21.74 18.73
N THR A 344 0.58 22.20 19.94
CA THR A 344 -0.27 23.39 20.08
C THR A 344 0.54 24.66 19.83
N LYS A 345 -0.09 25.72 19.30
CA LYS A 345 0.59 27.00 19.00
C LYS A 345 1.42 27.56 20.17
N LYS A 346 1.03 27.27 21.42
CA LYS A 346 1.73 27.67 22.65
C LYS A 346 3.15 27.11 22.77
N GLU A 347 3.44 25.95 22.20
CA GLU A 347 4.76 25.29 22.31
C GLU A 347 5.77 25.90 21.34
N LEU A 348 5.34 26.20 20.11
CA LEU A 348 6.17 26.87 19.11
C LEU A 348 6.64 28.26 19.60
N THR A 349 5.75 29.02 20.24
CA THR A 349 6.10 30.32 20.83
C THR A 349 6.96 30.24 22.09
N ARG A 350 7.13 29.06 22.71
CA ARG A 350 7.94 28.88 23.93
C ARG A 350 9.40 28.55 23.64
N ASN A 351 9.68 28.00 22.45
CA ASN A 351 11.02 27.65 22.00
C ASN A 351 11.60 28.64 20.98
N SER A 352 10.89 29.74 20.69
CA SER A 352 11.45 30.89 19.98
C SER A 352 12.47 31.60 20.89
N PRO A 353 13.70 31.91 20.43
CA PRO A 353 14.56 32.84 21.16
C PRO A 353 13.85 34.21 21.26
N PRO A 354 14.00 34.94 22.38
CA PRO A 354 13.29 36.21 22.57
C PRO A 354 13.69 37.22 21.49
N ALA A 355 12.70 37.78 20.81
CA ALA A 355 12.92 38.72 19.72
C ALA A 355 13.69 39.95 20.21
N THR A 356 14.91 40.13 19.71
CA THR A 356 15.76 41.27 20.08
C THR A 356 15.11 42.56 19.58
N ILE A 357 14.61 43.37 20.50
CA ILE A 357 13.96 44.65 20.19
C ILE A 357 15.04 45.64 19.70
N GLN A 358 15.22 45.75 18.38
CA GLN A 358 15.91 46.89 17.79
C GLN A 358 15.08 48.15 18.02
N ARG A 359 15.43 48.91 19.05
CA ARG A 359 14.95 50.30 19.21
C ARG A 359 15.50 51.14 18.06
N GLY A 360 14.63 51.86 17.38
CA GLY A 360 15.02 52.67 16.22
C GLY A 360 15.96 53.84 16.57
N LEU A 361 16.86 54.17 15.66
CA LEU A 361 17.72 55.35 15.71
C LEU A 361 17.24 56.40 14.70
N THR A 362 16.18 57.12 15.05
CA THR A 362 15.83 58.38 14.37
C THR A 362 16.74 59.49 14.88
N ARG A 363 17.84 59.78 14.16
CA ARG A 363 18.55 61.06 14.30
C ARG A 363 17.91 62.08 13.37
N GLY A 364 17.55 63.25 13.91
CA GLY A 364 17.01 64.37 13.15
C GLY A 364 18.08 65.22 12.48
N ASN A 365 17.67 66.03 11.50
CA ASN A 365 18.52 67.02 10.85
C ASN A 365 18.85 68.16 11.83
N LEU A 366 20.10 68.64 11.80
CA LEU A 366 20.48 69.91 12.41
C LEU A 366 21.76 70.50 11.77
N GLN A 367 21.60 70.99 10.54
CA GLN A 367 22.23 72.20 9.99
C GLN A 367 21.54 72.56 8.67
#